data_AF-A0A3N9S065-F1
#
_entry.id   AF-A0A3N9S065-F1
#
_cell.length_a   1.000
_cell.length_b   1.000
_cell.length_c   1.000
_cell.angle_alpha   90.00
_cell.angle_beta   90.00
_cell.angle_gamma   90.00
#
_symmetry.space_group_name_H-M   'P 1'
#
loop_
_entity.id
_entity.type
_entity.pdbx_description
1 polymer ?
#
loop_
_entity_poly.entity_id
_entity_poly.type
_entity_poly.pdbx_seq_one_letter_code
_entity_poly.pdbx_strand_id
1 'polypeptide(L)'
;MHRWRLALLGCAALTGISGMVAAQESLLPPGFDSAPAPAASPKSTASRPATSTPAQPATAPGSAASTSVPVVQPVPGAPAAASAPVDDGLLDAIDPALLDQLIASATPKFDTPVSSQRSLSRVGVIDEQDGGFPATSTHFLNGAFVEGVIGRMSGNLVSRWGHILLRRALASRLDTPVGMNGADWAALRAQALLRMGEADAARAMVQEVDSGFYTPGLEDAAMGSYLGTADPVGLCPITGLTAAGRQGWDWDLARAICSAFTGDGPPAMAQLDRAMRRGDGEKIDILLAQKFAGAASNTRRAVTIEWKDVTTLTPWRTGISLATGLEPPQDLRAKAGAAYQFYAVRAPMLSLAARATAADVGAGRGILSSAAMVDLYGEIAAQEDPDKAWGPLADKLRTAYVAPDADDRLGAIKELWGDGSDPDRAYSRLVLTAYAAARVVPGDGMADSASGLIASMLTAGLDQNAVRWAPYVKAGSEAWGLLALAAPNELSAVDAGTLDTFQSNDDSTDQMRSRFLLAGLMGLGRIDSSAATTLAGKLSVDMNRQTRWTRAIDAAAESNNPALVALLAGFGMQGVSWDRMTAVHLFHIVSALRRVGLDGEARMIAAEAVARV
;
A
#
# COMPACT_ATOMS: atom_id res chain seq x y z
N MET A 1 -36.98 -4.80 -58.57
CA MET A 1 -36.25 -3.82 -59.43
C MET A 1 -36.64 -2.42 -58.98
N HIS A 2 -35.71 -1.44 -58.97
CA HIS A 2 -35.94 0.00 -58.66
C HIS A 2 -36.40 0.29 -57.19
N ARG A 3 -35.85 1.28 -56.44
CA ARG A 3 -35.61 2.75 -56.62
C ARG A 3 -36.89 3.58 -56.36
N TRP A 4 -36.89 4.70 -55.60
CA TRP A 4 -35.87 5.32 -54.71
C TRP A 4 -36.48 6.50 -53.90
N ARG A 5 -35.84 6.89 -52.77
CA ARG A 5 -35.64 8.28 -52.22
C ARG A 5 -36.79 9.13 -51.62
N LEU A 6 -36.51 9.61 -50.39
CA LEU A 6 -36.63 11.00 -49.84
C LEU A 6 -38.05 11.60 -49.62
N ALA A 7 -38.33 12.47 -48.64
CA ALA A 7 -37.61 13.04 -47.46
C ALA A 7 -38.68 13.36 -46.35
N LEU A 8 -38.46 13.93 -45.16
CA LEU A 8 -37.34 14.58 -44.44
C LEU A 8 -36.97 13.78 -43.15
N LEU A 9 -36.00 14.08 -42.26
CA LEU A 9 -35.31 15.29 -41.75
C LEU A 9 -36.08 16.14 -40.69
N GLY A 10 -35.76 15.93 -39.42
CA GLY A 10 -36.11 16.78 -38.29
C GLY A 10 -34.97 16.78 -37.26
N CYS A 11 -34.47 17.94 -36.87
CA CYS A 11 -33.24 18.06 -36.08
C CYS A 11 -33.51 18.05 -34.57
N ALA A 12 -32.66 17.35 -33.81
CA ALA A 12 -32.55 17.50 -32.36
C ALA A 12 -31.09 17.86 -32.03
N ALA A 13 -30.88 18.96 -31.31
CA ALA A 13 -29.54 19.43 -30.97
C ALA A 13 -29.50 20.21 -29.65
N LEU A 14 -28.45 19.92 -28.88
CA LEU A 14 -27.77 20.77 -27.89
C LEU A 14 -28.32 20.97 -26.46
N THR A 15 -27.34 20.95 -25.55
CA THR A 15 -27.25 21.50 -24.18
C THR A 15 -28.09 20.89 -23.05
N GLY A 16 -27.44 20.60 -21.91
CA GLY A 16 -28.16 20.31 -20.66
C GLY A 16 -27.51 19.43 -19.59
N ILE A 17 -26.17 19.43 -19.37
CA ILE A 17 -25.59 18.85 -18.14
C ILE A 17 -24.58 19.81 -17.51
N SER A 18 -24.98 20.40 -16.39
CA SER A 18 -24.13 20.99 -15.35
C SER A 18 -24.75 20.62 -14.00
N GLY A 19 -23.92 20.33 -13.00
CA GLY A 19 -24.33 19.46 -11.89
C GLY A 19 -25.34 20.04 -10.89
N MET A 20 -26.01 19.13 -10.18
CA MET A 20 -26.61 19.39 -8.87
C MET A 20 -26.23 18.26 -7.91
N VAL A 21 -25.59 18.62 -6.80
CA VAL A 21 -25.67 17.88 -5.55
C VAL A 21 -26.86 18.47 -4.79
N ALA A 22 -27.92 17.67 -4.64
CA ALA A 22 -29.11 18.01 -3.87
C ALA A 22 -29.66 16.72 -3.22
N ALA A 23 -30.42 16.86 -2.14
CA ALA A 23 -30.82 15.75 -1.27
C ALA A 23 -31.59 14.63 -2.00
N GLN A 24 -31.32 13.38 -1.63
CA GLN A 24 -32.29 12.30 -1.85
C GLN A 24 -33.45 12.48 -0.87
N GLU A 25 -34.66 12.72 -1.38
CA GLU A 25 -35.87 12.62 -0.57
C GLU A 25 -36.20 11.14 -0.27
N SER A 26 -36.77 10.88 0.90
CA SER A 26 -37.08 9.53 1.36
C SER A 26 -38.26 8.93 0.58
N LEU A 27 -38.06 7.76 -0.03
CA LEU A 27 -39.11 6.99 -0.72
C LEU A 27 -39.88 6.04 0.23
N LEU A 28 -39.89 6.31 1.55
CA LEU A 28 -40.62 5.52 2.53
C LEU A 28 -42.01 6.11 2.82
N PRO A 29 -43.05 5.28 3.01
CA PRO A 29 -44.37 5.75 3.43
C PRO A 29 -44.31 6.48 4.79
N PRO A 30 -45.14 7.53 5.00
CA PRO A 30 -45.13 8.31 6.23
C PRO A 30 -45.47 7.45 7.45
N GLY A 31 -44.54 7.36 8.40
CA GLY A 31 -44.69 6.58 9.64
C GLY A 31 -43.43 5.87 10.15
N PHE A 32 -42.33 5.85 9.38
CA PHE A 32 -41.09 5.14 9.72
C PHE A 32 -39.96 6.01 10.31
N ASP A 33 -40.16 7.32 10.45
CA ASP A 33 -39.16 8.21 11.03
C ASP A 33 -39.06 8.06 12.56
N SER A 34 -38.05 7.32 13.02
CA SER A 34 -37.71 7.20 14.45
C SER A 34 -36.22 6.94 14.63
N ALA A 35 -35.42 8.01 14.53
CA ALA A 35 -33.99 7.96 14.77
C ALA A 35 -33.67 7.77 16.27
N PRO A 36 -32.76 6.84 16.65
CA PRO A 36 -32.31 6.70 18.04
C PRO A 36 -31.59 7.95 18.56
N ALA A 37 -31.70 8.21 19.87
CA ALA A 37 -31.03 9.35 20.50
C ALA A 37 -29.50 9.15 20.55
N PRO A 38 -28.68 10.15 20.14
CA PRO A 38 -27.23 10.04 20.17
C PRO A 38 -26.67 10.13 21.60
N ALA A 39 -25.65 9.31 21.89
CA ALA A 39 -24.91 9.36 23.14
C ALA A 39 -24.02 10.63 23.22
N ALA A 40 -23.68 11.06 24.45
CA ALA A 40 -23.01 12.33 24.69
C ALA A 40 -21.47 12.24 24.57
N SER A 41 -20.89 13.13 23.76
CA SER A 41 -19.44 13.39 23.74
C SER A 41 -19.06 14.60 24.62
N PRO A 42 -17.82 14.71 25.13
CA PRO A 42 -17.40 15.80 26.02
C PRO A 42 -17.38 17.17 25.34
N LYS A 43 -17.67 18.24 26.11
CA LYS A 43 -17.65 19.63 25.63
C LYS A 43 -16.26 20.26 25.74
N SER A 44 -15.79 20.91 24.67
CA SER A 44 -14.81 21.99 24.76
C SER A 44 -15.53 23.36 24.81
N THR A 45 -14.91 24.36 25.43
CA THR A 45 -15.52 25.69 25.65
C THR A 45 -15.02 26.72 24.66
N ALA A 46 -15.85 27.08 23.68
CA ALA A 46 -15.60 28.19 22.75
C ALA A 46 -15.97 29.55 23.37
N SER A 47 -15.17 30.58 23.09
CA SER A 47 -15.43 31.97 23.54
C SER A 47 -16.42 32.72 22.64
N ARG A 48 -16.99 33.79 23.18
CA ARG A 48 -18.17 34.51 22.67
C ARG A 48 -17.81 35.52 21.56
N PRO A 49 -18.60 35.62 20.46
CA PRO A 49 -18.38 36.61 19.40
C PRO A 49 -18.95 38.00 19.74
N ALA A 50 -18.51 39.04 19.03
CA ALA A 50 -18.99 40.42 19.17
C ALA A 50 -19.35 41.08 17.83
N THR A 51 -20.65 41.36 17.66
CA THR A 51 -21.28 42.50 16.92
C THR A 51 -20.68 43.03 15.61
N SER A 52 -21.48 43.01 14.53
CA SER A 52 -21.17 43.65 13.23
C SER A 52 -22.42 44.18 12.49
N THR A 53 -22.50 45.48 12.21
CA THR A 53 -23.53 46.13 11.35
C THR A 53 -23.12 47.57 11.02
N PRO A 54 -23.54 48.18 9.89
CA PRO A 54 -23.43 47.73 8.50
C PRO A 54 -22.70 48.76 7.59
N ALA A 55 -22.45 48.40 6.32
CA ALA A 55 -22.09 49.35 5.25
C ALA A 55 -22.86 49.04 3.95
N GLN A 56 -23.07 50.05 3.09
CA GLN A 56 -23.87 49.93 1.86
C GLN A 56 -23.10 49.31 0.67
N PRO A 57 -23.82 48.79 -0.35
CA PRO A 57 -23.21 48.10 -1.49
C PRO A 57 -22.59 49.05 -2.53
N ALA A 58 -21.52 48.58 -3.18
CA ALA A 58 -20.91 49.22 -4.35
C ALA A 58 -20.85 48.24 -5.53
N THR A 59 -20.90 48.77 -6.76
CA THR A 59 -21.04 48.02 -8.02
C THR A 59 -19.80 47.23 -8.43
N ALA A 60 -19.99 46.04 -8.99
CA ALA A 60 -18.93 45.21 -9.56
C ALA A 60 -18.55 45.64 -11.00
N PRO A 61 -17.25 45.59 -11.36
CA PRO A 61 -16.80 45.61 -12.75
C PRO A 61 -16.18 44.27 -13.22
N GLY A 62 -16.42 43.98 -14.50
CA GLY A 62 -15.92 42.89 -15.37
C GLY A 62 -14.73 42.00 -14.94
N SER A 63 -14.90 40.70 -15.18
CA SER A 63 -13.83 39.69 -15.15
C SER A 63 -12.72 40.00 -16.15
N ALA A 64 -11.47 40.01 -15.69
CA ALA A 64 -10.26 39.95 -16.50
C ALA A 64 -9.31 38.90 -15.92
N ALA A 65 -8.49 38.26 -16.77
CA ALA A 65 -7.63 37.16 -16.34
C ALA A 65 -6.50 37.63 -15.41
N SER A 66 -6.40 37.02 -14.23
CA SER A 66 -5.38 37.35 -13.23
C SER A 66 -4.07 36.58 -13.48
N THR A 67 -3.13 37.22 -14.16
CA THR A 67 -1.72 36.80 -14.11
C THR A 67 -1.10 37.19 -12.77
N SER A 68 -0.62 36.22 -12.01
CA SER A 68 0.01 36.43 -10.70
C SER A 68 1.44 36.95 -10.85
N VAL A 69 1.60 38.27 -10.89
CA VAL A 69 2.90 38.93 -10.78
C VAL A 69 3.26 39.06 -9.29
N PRO A 70 4.49 38.71 -8.84
CA PRO A 70 4.86 38.78 -7.44
C PRO A 70 4.83 40.22 -6.90
N VAL A 71 4.01 40.46 -5.88
CA VAL A 71 3.88 41.77 -5.21
C VAL A 71 4.84 41.82 -4.03
N VAL A 72 5.89 42.62 -4.14
CA VAL A 72 6.78 42.94 -3.01
C VAL A 72 6.03 43.90 -2.07
N GLN A 73 5.55 43.39 -0.92
CA GLN A 73 5.02 44.26 0.13
C GLN A 73 6.16 44.93 0.91
N PRO A 74 6.14 46.27 1.09
CA PRO A 74 7.14 46.97 1.90
C PRO A 74 6.93 46.71 3.39
N VAL A 75 8.03 46.48 4.12
CA VAL A 75 8.00 46.26 5.58
C VAL A 75 7.60 47.56 6.31
N PRO A 76 6.56 47.54 7.17
CA PRO A 76 6.15 48.74 7.91
C PRO A 76 7.27 49.31 8.79
N GLY A 77 7.60 50.58 8.58
CA GLY A 77 8.60 51.31 9.37
C GLY A 77 10.02 51.37 8.77
N ALA A 78 10.29 50.71 7.66
CA ALA A 78 11.52 50.94 6.90
C ALA A 78 11.50 52.33 6.22
N PRO A 79 12.61 53.09 6.21
CA PRO A 79 12.68 54.32 5.42
C PRO A 79 12.60 53.97 3.93
N ALA A 80 11.83 54.75 3.16
CA ALA A 80 11.71 54.56 1.72
C ALA A 80 13.05 54.87 1.04
N ALA A 81 13.79 53.82 0.65
CA ALA A 81 14.97 53.96 -0.18
C ALA A 81 14.54 54.52 -1.55
N ALA A 82 15.10 55.68 -1.92
CA ALA A 82 14.89 56.23 -3.25
C ALA A 82 15.50 55.26 -4.29
N SER A 83 14.70 54.85 -5.27
CA SER A 83 15.18 54.04 -6.39
C SER A 83 16.18 54.87 -7.21
N ALA A 84 17.48 54.61 -7.01
CA ALA A 84 18.52 55.12 -7.89
C ALA A 84 18.25 54.64 -9.33
N PRO A 85 18.59 55.43 -10.36
CA PRO A 85 18.57 54.93 -11.74
C PRO A 85 19.51 53.73 -11.83
N VAL A 86 19.02 52.63 -12.37
CA VAL A 86 19.85 51.47 -12.70
C VAL A 86 20.67 51.85 -13.92
N ASP A 87 21.99 51.69 -13.83
CA ASP A 87 22.89 51.92 -14.97
C ASP A 87 22.90 50.64 -15.81
N ASP A 88 22.27 50.68 -16.99
CA ASP A 88 22.20 49.52 -17.90
C ASP A 88 23.60 49.00 -18.27
N GLY A 89 24.60 49.90 -18.36
CA GLY A 89 25.99 49.54 -18.60
C GLY A 89 26.66 48.77 -17.46
N LEU A 90 26.07 48.77 -16.25
CA LEU A 90 26.49 47.94 -15.13
C LEU A 90 25.85 46.54 -15.20
N LEU A 91 24.69 46.39 -15.83
CA LEU A 91 24.03 45.09 -16.03
C LEU A 91 24.71 44.29 -17.15
N ASP A 92 25.04 44.94 -18.27
CA ASP A 92 25.82 44.36 -19.38
C ASP A 92 27.26 43.96 -18.95
N ALA A 93 27.74 44.46 -17.81
CA ALA A 93 29.07 44.15 -17.25
C ALA A 93 29.08 42.94 -16.29
N ILE A 94 27.92 42.36 -15.95
CA ILE A 94 27.84 41.14 -15.15
C ILE A 94 28.08 39.94 -16.08
N ASP A 95 29.02 39.06 -15.72
CA ASP A 95 29.21 37.77 -16.41
C ASP A 95 27.87 37.00 -16.45
N PRO A 96 27.33 36.66 -17.64
CA PRO A 96 26.08 35.92 -17.75
C PRO A 96 26.09 34.61 -16.96
N ALA A 97 27.23 33.92 -16.85
CA ALA A 97 27.33 32.69 -16.07
C ALA A 97 27.27 32.94 -14.54
N LEU A 98 27.69 34.12 -14.08
CA LEU A 98 27.51 34.58 -12.70
C LEU A 98 26.09 35.07 -12.45
N LEU A 99 25.47 35.74 -13.42
CA LEU A 99 24.07 36.18 -13.35
C LEU A 99 23.12 34.98 -13.29
N ASP A 100 23.33 33.97 -14.13
CA ASP A 100 22.58 32.70 -14.11
C ASP A 100 22.76 31.97 -12.77
N GLN A 101 23.97 31.93 -12.21
CA GLN A 101 24.22 31.36 -10.88
C GLN A 101 23.51 32.15 -9.76
N LEU A 102 23.53 33.48 -9.82
CA LEU A 102 22.85 34.34 -8.85
C LEU A 102 21.33 34.15 -8.91
N ILE A 103 20.75 34.14 -10.12
CA ILE A 103 19.32 33.85 -10.35
C ILE A 103 18.98 32.45 -9.81
N ALA A 104 19.73 31.41 -10.19
CA ALA A 104 19.52 30.04 -9.71
C ALA A 104 19.73 29.86 -8.19
N SER A 105 20.51 30.74 -7.55
CA SER A 105 20.65 30.79 -6.09
C SER A 105 19.49 31.53 -5.39
N ALA A 106 18.86 32.47 -6.08
CA ALA A 106 17.78 33.31 -5.59
C ALA A 106 16.37 32.72 -5.83
N THR A 107 16.22 31.75 -6.74
CA THR A 107 14.96 31.01 -6.94
C THR A 107 14.50 30.38 -5.61
N PRO A 108 13.28 30.68 -5.12
CA PRO A 108 12.80 30.11 -3.85
C PRO A 108 12.74 28.58 -3.91
N LYS A 109 13.59 27.93 -3.11
CA LYS A 109 13.60 26.45 -2.96
C LYS A 109 12.42 25.92 -2.15
N PHE A 110 11.63 26.82 -1.55
CA PHE A 110 10.47 26.55 -0.72
C PHE A 110 9.42 27.63 -0.99
N ASP A 111 8.20 27.22 -1.32
CA ASP A 111 7.00 28.08 -1.30
C ASP A 111 6.35 28.08 0.11
N THR A 112 6.66 27.05 0.91
CA THR A 112 6.15 26.86 2.28
C THR A 112 6.95 27.68 3.30
N PRO A 113 6.30 28.59 4.08
CA PRO A 113 6.96 29.29 5.19
C PRO A 113 7.49 28.33 6.27
N VAL A 114 8.58 28.68 6.94
CA VAL A 114 9.27 27.82 7.92
C VAL A 114 8.36 27.32 9.06
N SER A 115 7.39 28.12 9.49
CA SER A 115 6.38 27.74 10.49
C SER A 115 5.38 26.67 10.03
N SER A 116 5.33 26.39 8.73
CA SER A 116 4.38 25.49 8.06
C SER A 116 5.07 24.31 7.38
N GLN A 117 6.40 24.20 7.50
CA GLN A 117 7.20 23.11 6.94
C GLN A 117 7.08 21.82 7.76
N ARG A 118 7.14 20.67 7.08
CA ARG A 118 7.07 19.34 7.68
C ARG A 118 8.37 19.03 8.43
N SER A 119 8.27 18.61 9.71
CA SER A 119 9.45 18.40 10.54
C SER A 119 10.22 17.13 10.18
N LEU A 120 11.48 17.28 9.79
CA LEU A 120 12.40 16.16 9.55
C LEU A 120 12.84 15.42 10.85
N SER A 121 12.40 15.87 12.03
CA SER A 121 12.68 15.18 13.30
C SER A 121 11.83 13.92 13.50
N ARG A 122 10.67 13.84 12.82
CA ARG A 122 9.67 12.78 12.96
C ARG A 122 8.87 12.67 11.67
N VAL A 123 8.97 11.55 10.96
CA VAL A 123 8.40 11.40 9.61
C VAL A 123 7.58 10.12 9.51
N GLY A 124 6.40 10.21 8.90
CA GLY A 124 5.54 9.07 8.59
C GLY A 124 4.06 9.38 8.77
N VAL A 125 3.23 8.54 8.17
CA VAL A 125 1.83 8.83 7.84
C VAL A 125 0.89 8.44 8.99
N ILE A 126 1.13 7.29 9.62
CA ILE A 126 0.26 6.71 10.65
C ILE A 126 0.73 7.18 12.03
N ASP A 127 -0.11 7.89 12.78
CA ASP A 127 0.20 8.27 14.16
C ASP A 127 0.03 7.09 15.13
N GLU A 128 0.58 7.20 16.34
CA GLU A 128 0.40 6.18 17.40
C GLU A 128 -1.10 6.02 17.75
N GLN A 129 -1.86 7.13 17.70
CA GLN A 129 -3.31 7.13 17.95
C GLN A 129 -4.10 6.44 16.82
N ASP A 130 -3.56 6.40 15.60
CA ASP A 130 -4.13 5.72 14.43
C ASP A 130 -3.68 4.25 14.31
N GLY A 131 -3.02 3.70 15.35
CA GLY A 131 -2.47 2.35 15.37
C GLY A 131 -1.03 2.23 14.83
N GLY A 132 -0.35 3.35 14.62
CA GLY A 132 1.09 3.40 14.35
C GLY A 132 1.92 3.01 15.58
N PHE A 133 3.22 2.87 15.38
CA PHE A 133 4.16 2.58 16.48
C PHE A 133 4.56 3.85 17.25
N PRO A 134 4.86 3.75 18.57
CA PRO A 134 5.25 4.90 19.36
C PRO A 134 6.47 5.61 18.79
N ALA A 135 6.36 6.91 18.52
CA ALA A 135 7.32 7.64 17.70
C ALA A 135 8.78 7.55 18.21
N THR A 136 8.95 7.55 19.54
CA THR A 136 10.23 7.47 20.23
C THR A 136 10.95 6.12 20.09
N SER A 137 10.27 5.07 19.60
CA SER A 137 10.85 3.72 19.39
C SER A 137 12.11 3.72 18.51
N THR A 138 12.27 4.75 17.67
CA THR A 138 13.41 4.90 16.74
C THR A 138 14.39 5.99 17.14
N HIS A 139 14.00 6.88 18.06
CA HIS A 139 14.74 8.09 18.43
C HIS A 139 16.18 7.82 18.89
N PHE A 140 16.39 6.78 19.70
CA PHE A 140 17.72 6.40 20.23
C PHE A 140 18.43 5.32 19.39
N LEU A 141 17.87 4.89 18.27
CA LEU A 141 18.51 3.88 17.42
C LEU A 141 19.66 4.49 16.62
N ASN A 142 20.71 3.71 16.40
CA ASN A 142 21.83 4.09 15.54
C ASN A 142 21.39 4.04 14.06
N GLY A 143 21.52 5.14 13.33
CA GLY A 143 21.09 5.25 11.93
C GLY A 143 21.68 4.18 11.02
N ALA A 144 22.99 3.93 11.07
CA ALA A 144 23.67 2.94 10.23
C ALA A 144 23.24 1.49 10.53
N PHE A 145 22.80 1.20 11.77
CA PHE A 145 22.17 -0.09 12.09
C PHE A 145 20.79 -0.23 11.45
N VAL A 146 19.94 0.81 11.54
CA VAL A 146 18.58 0.80 10.96
C VAL A 146 18.64 0.76 9.43
N GLU A 147 19.53 1.53 8.82
CA GLU A 147 19.90 1.44 7.40
C GLU A 147 20.35 0.03 7.03
N GLY A 148 21.25 -0.55 7.84
CA GLY A 148 21.78 -1.89 7.63
C GLY A 148 20.73 -3.00 7.66
N VAL A 149 19.63 -2.80 8.39
CA VAL A 149 18.46 -3.69 8.47
C VAL A 149 17.50 -3.43 7.30
N ILE A 150 16.97 -2.21 7.16
CA ILE A 150 15.90 -1.90 6.18
C ILE A 150 16.43 -1.88 4.74
N GLY A 151 17.64 -1.38 4.52
CA GLY A 151 18.29 -1.36 3.21
C GLY A 151 18.57 -2.76 2.65
N ARG A 152 18.59 -3.79 3.51
CA ARG A 152 18.73 -5.21 3.15
C ARG A 152 17.41 -5.98 3.12
N MET A 153 16.27 -5.32 3.32
CA MET A 153 14.95 -5.94 3.11
C MET A 153 14.67 -6.06 1.61
N SER A 154 14.60 -7.30 1.11
CA SER A 154 14.28 -7.66 -0.28
C SER A 154 12.84 -7.35 -0.70
N GLY A 155 11.92 -7.20 0.25
CA GLY A 155 10.50 -6.92 0.02
C GLY A 155 9.60 -8.15 -0.07
N ASN A 156 10.15 -9.36 -0.24
CA ASN A 156 9.40 -10.61 -0.18
C ASN A 156 9.41 -11.17 1.25
N LEU A 157 8.23 -11.42 1.81
CA LEU A 157 8.05 -12.05 3.13
C LEU A 157 7.25 -13.35 3.01
N VAL A 158 7.61 -14.35 3.82
CA VAL A 158 6.87 -15.63 3.87
C VAL A 158 5.46 -15.46 4.46
N SER A 159 5.32 -14.55 5.43
CA SER A 159 4.07 -14.30 6.15
C SER A 159 3.36 -13.04 5.63
N ARG A 160 2.08 -13.20 5.30
CA ARG A 160 1.13 -12.11 5.02
C ARG A 160 0.94 -11.20 6.24
N TRP A 161 0.84 -11.77 7.44
CA TRP A 161 0.72 -10.98 8.67
C TRP A 161 2.02 -10.25 9.00
N GLY A 162 3.18 -10.86 8.73
CA GLY A 162 4.49 -10.22 8.79
C GLY A 162 4.64 -9.04 7.82
N HIS A 163 4.11 -9.16 6.59
CA HIS A 163 4.07 -8.06 5.62
C HIS A 163 3.20 -6.89 6.12
N ILE A 164 1.99 -7.16 6.60
CA ILE A 164 1.08 -6.13 7.15
C ILE A 164 1.71 -5.41 8.34
N LEU A 165 2.34 -6.15 9.25
CA LEU A 165 3.08 -5.63 10.39
C LEU A 165 4.27 -4.76 9.97
N LEU A 166 5.09 -5.22 9.02
CA LEU A 166 6.24 -4.48 8.51
C LEU A 166 5.79 -3.20 7.78
N ARG A 167 4.71 -3.25 6.98
CA ARG A 167 4.10 -2.07 6.35
C ARG A 167 3.71 -1.03 7.41
N ARG A 168 3.06 -1.46 8.50
CA ARG A 168 2.69 -0.57 9.61
C ARG A 168 3.93 0.04 10.26
N ALA A 169 4.98 -0.74 10.50
CA ALA A 169 6.24 -0.25 11.08
C ALA A 169 6.94 0.78 10.17
N LEU A 170 7.01 0.54 8.86
CA LEU A 170 7.61 1.46 7.90
C LEU A 170 6.78 2.76 7.75
N ALA A 171 5.45 2.63 7.65
CA ALA A 171 4.54 3.77 7.44
C ALA A 171 4.26 4.62 8.70
N SER A 172 4.64 4.15 9.90
CA SER A 172 4.43 4.86 11.16
C SER A 172 5.21 6.18 11.24
N ARG A 173 4.64 7.14 11.96
CA ARG A 173 5.22 8.46 12.26
C ARG A 173 6.30 8.36 13.33
N LEU A 174 7.50 7.98 12.88
CA LEU A 174 8.64 7.61 13.71
C LEU A 174 9.70 8.72 13.77
N ASP A 175 10.30 8.91 14.94
CA ASP A 175 11.41 9.85 15.15
C ASP A 175 12.63 9.47 14.29
N THR A 176 13.38 10.46 13.83
CA THR A 176 14.56 10.22 12.99
C THR A 176 15.72 9.61 13.82
N PRO A 177 16.31 8.46 13.42
CA PRO A 177 17.38 7.81 14.18
C PRO A 177 18.64 8.66 14.38
N VAL A 178 19.40 8.37 15.43
CA VAL A 178 20.64 9.08 15.77
C VAL A 178 21.67 8.94 14.63
N GLY A 179 22.09 10.08 14.09
CA GLY A 179 23.06 10.15 12.99
C GLY A 179 22.48 9.97 11.59
N MET A 180 21.15 9.97 11.43
CA MET A 180 20.46 9.90 10.14
C MET A 180 19.80 11.24 9.79
N ASN A 181 19.70 11.57 8.49
CA ASN A 181 18.91 12.70 8.00
C ASN A 181 17.43 12.27 7.87
N GLY A 182 16.48 13.13 8.23
CA GLY A 182 15.04 12.80 8.18
C GLY A 182 14.49 12.51 6.79
N ALA A 183 15.04 13.13 5.74
CA ALA A 183 14.68 12.83 4.35
C ALA A 183 15.26 11.48 3.89
N ASP A 184 16.48 11.13 4.31
CA ASP A 184 17.05 9.78 4.07
C ASP A 184 16.31 8.71 4.89
N TRP A 185 15.82 9.05 6.08
CA TRP A 185 14.95 8.18 6.91
C TRP A 185 13.58 7.94 6.26
N ALA A 186 13.02 8.93 5.56
CA ALA A 186 11.84 8.75 4.71
C ALA A 186 12.18 7.87 3.49
N ALA A 187 13.28 8.16 2.80
CA ALA A 187 13.73 7.45 1.61
C ALA A 187 13.94 5.95 1.84
N LEU A 188 14.70 5.60 2.89
CA LEU A 188 15.00 4.23 3.29
C LEU A 188 13.73 3.38 3.45
N ARG A 189 12.67 3.98 4.05
CA ARG A 189 11.39 3.32 4.30
C ARG A 189 10.49 3.30 3.07
N ALA A 190 10.41 4.39 2.31
CA ALA A 190 9.69 4.45 1.05
C ALA A 190 10.24 3.44 0.04
N GLN A 191 11.56 3.31 -0.09
CA GLN A 191 12.19 2.29 -0.93
C GLN A 191 11.92 0.86 -0.45
N ALA A 192 11.85 0.61 0.86
CA ALA A 192 11.46 -0.70 1.39
C ALA A 192 9.99 -1.02 1.09
N LEU A 193 9.09 -0.05 1.27
CA LEU A 193 7.68 -0.16 0.87
C LEU A 193 7.55 -0.44 -0.64
N LEU A 194 8.32 0.23 -1.50
CA LEU A 194 8.34 -0.08 -2.95
C LEU A 194 8.78 -1.51 -3.26
N ARG A 195 9.80 -2.03 -2.56
CA ARG A 195 10.23 -3.43 -2.72
C ARG A 195 9.17 -4.42 -2.24
N MET A 196 8.36 -4.06 -1.24
CA MET A 196 7.16 -4.80 -0.82
C MET A 196 5.96 -4.63 -1.77
N GLY A 197 6.07 -3.81 -2.82
CA GLY A 197 4.95 -3.47 -3.70
C GLY A 197 3.95 -2.48 -3.09
N GLU A 198 4.26 -1.82 -1.97
CA GLU A 198 3.38 -0.91 -1.23
C GLU A 198 3.46 0.55 -1.74
N ALA A 199 3.24 0.73 -3.05
CA ALA A 199 3.41 2.01 -3.76
C ALA A 199 2.66 3.21 -3.14
N ASP A 200 1.40 3.08 -2.72
CA ASP A 200 0.66 4.21 -2.12
C ASP A 200 1.24 4.62 -0.76
N ALA A 201 1.65 3.65 0.05
CA ALA A 201 2.31 3.91 1.33
C ALA A 201 3.71 4.53 1.13
N ALA A 202 4.44 4.10 0.09
CA ALA A 202 5.70 4.72 -0.31
C ALA A 202 5.50 6.16 -0.81
N ARG A 203 4.48 6.42 -1.63
CA ARG A 203 4.10 7.76 -2.08
C ARG A 203 3.72 8.66 -0.91
N ALA A 204 2.90 8.16 0.02
CA ALA A 204 2.53 8.91 1.22
C ALA A 204 3.76 9.20 2.11
N MET A 205 4.67 8.24 2.28
CA MET A 205 5.95 8.44 3.00
C MET A 205 6.84 9.51 2.34
N VAL A 206 6.91 9.50 1.01
CA VAL A 206 7.61 10.53 0.20
C VAL A 206 6.97 11.90 0.41
N GLN A 207 5.63 11.97 0.39
CA GLN A 207 4.87 13.20 0.57
C GLN A 207 4.92 13.76 2.01
N GLU A 208 5.26 12.97 3.04
CA GLU A 208 5.50 13.46 4.41
C GLU A 208 6.77 14.32 4.56
N VAL A 209 7.54 14.53 3.48
CA VAL A 209 8.63 15.51 3.39
C VAL A 209 8.25 16.58 2.36
N ASP A 210 8.56 17.86 2.64
CA ASP A 210 8.39 18.94 1.66
C ASP A 210 9.46 18.84 0.55
N SER A 211 9.09 19.10 -0.70
CA SER A 211 9.94 18.85 -1.88
C SER A 211 11.32 19.55 -1.82
N GLY A 212 11.42 20.74 -1.22
CA GLY A 212 12.69 21.46 -1.04
C GLY A 212 13.71 20.79 -0.11
N PHE A 213 13.33 19.76 0.64
CA PHE A 213 14.21 18.99 1.54
C PHE A 213 14.65 17.64 0.98
N TYR A 214 14.33 17.30 -0.27
CA TYR A 214 14.62 15.97 -0.81
C TYR A 214 16.12 15.75 -0.99
N THR A 215 16.59 14.63 -0.46
CA THR A 215 17.92 14.08 -0.75
C THR A 215 17.86 13.18 -2.00
N PRO A 216 18.99 12.89 -2.67
CA PRO A 216 18.98 12.05 -3.87
C PRO A 216 18.31 10.68 -3.68
N GLY A 217 18.43 10.07 -2.49
CA GLY A 217 17.76 8.81 -2.17
C GLY A 217 16.23 8.95 -2.02
N LEU A 218 15.73 10.12 -1.57
CA LEU A 218 14.30 10.42 -1.50
C LEU A 218 13.72 10.75 -2.87
N GLU A 219 14.49 11.41 -3.74
CA GLU A 219 14.12 11.62 -5.14
C GLU A 219 13.96 10.29 -5.90
N ASP A 220 14.87 9.33 -5.69
CA ASP A 220 14.76 7.99 -6.29
C ASP A 220 13.57 7.20 -5.71
N ALA A 221 13.30 7.36 -4.41
CA ALA A 221 12.08 6.84 -3.80
C ALA A 221 10.81 7.49 -4.38
N ALA A 222 10.86 8.78 -4.70
CA ALA A 222 9.76 9.52 -5.31
C ALA A 222 9.51 9.07 -6.75
N MET A 223 10.56 8.94 -7.58
CA MET A 223 10.50 8.38 -8.94
C MET A 223 9.81 7.00 -8.91
N GLY A 224 10.27 6.10 -8.04
CA GLY A 224 9.65 4.78 -7.86
C GLY A 224 8.20 4.84 -7.37
N SER A 225 7.86 5.78 -6.48
CA SER A 225 6.50 5.89 -5.90
C SER A 225 5.47 6.49 -6.86
N TYR A 226 5.83 7.56 -7.57
CA TYR A 226 4.95 8.22 -8.52
C TYR A 226 4.71 7.35 -9.76
N LEU A 227 5.73 6.64 -10.26
CA LEU A 227 5.55 5.56 -11.24
C LEU A 227 4.74 4.39 -10.66
N GLY A 228 4.97 4.05 -9.38
CA GLY A 228 4.24 3.04 -8.62
C GLY A 228 2.73 3.26 -8.60
N THR A 229 2.29 4.50 -8.43
CA THR A 229 0.86 4.90 -8.46
C THR A 229 0.37 5.35 -9.84
N ALA A 230 1.15 5.14 -10.91
CA ALA A 230 0.84 5.57 -12.28
C ALA A 230 0.51 7.07 -12.43
N ASP A 231 1.19 7.92 -11.65
CA ASP A 231 1.02 9.38 -11.62
C ASP A 231 2.39 10.07 -11.68
N PRO A 232 3.02 10.16 -12.86
CA PRO A 232 4.32 10.79 -13.02
C PRO A 232 4.28 12.32 -12.86
N VAL A 233 3.10 12.96 -12.85
CA VAL A 233 2.99 14.43 -12.69
C VAL A 233 3.29 14.85 -11.24
N GLY A 234 3.10 13.96 -10.27
CA GLY A 234 3.55 14.16 -8.89
C GLY A 234 5.07 14.39 -8.73
N LEU A 235 5.88 14.10 -9.75
CA LEU A 235 7.32 14.41 -9.77
C LEU A 235 7.62 15.90 -10.05
N CYS A 236 6.69 16.65 -10.63
CA CYS A 236 6.98 17.98 -11.16
C CYS A 236 7.46 19.02 -10.12
N PRO A 237 6.92 19.06 -8.88
CA PRO A 237 7.46 19.89 -7.80
C PRO A 237 8.89 19.51 -7.36
N ILE A 238 9.36 18.31 -7.70
CA ILE A 238 10.68 17.79 -7.35
C ILE A 238 11.66 18.05 -8.50
N THR A 239 11.27 17.75 -9.75
CA THR A 239 12.08 18.01 -10.96
C THR A 239 12.30 19.49 -11.24
N GLY A 240 11.43 20.37 -10.73
CA GLY A 240 11.62 21.83 -10.77
C GLY A 240 12.46 22.40 -9.62
N LEU A 241 12.76 21.60 -8.58
CA LEU A 241 13.48 22.03 -7.38
C LEU A 241 14.76 21.19 -7.18
N THR A 242 14.78 20.26 -6.22
CA THR A 242 15.99 19.50 -5.86
C THR A 242 16.51 18.65 -7.02
N ALA A 243 15.60 18.01 -7.76
CA ALA A 243 15.95 17.11 -8.87
C ALA A 243 16.19 17.84 -10.20
N ALA A 244 16.20 19.17 -10.24
CA ALA A 244 16.47 19.94 -11.45
C ALA A 244 17.81 19.56 -12.11
N GLY A 245 18.84 19.32 -11.29
CA GLY A 245 20.17 18.89 -11.75
C GLY A 245 20.37 17.38 -11.91
N ARG A 246 19.37 16.53 -11.62
CA ARG A 246 19.54 15.07 -11.61
C ARG A 246 19.84 14.52 -13.00
N GLN A 247 20.94 13.78 -13.12
CA GLN A 247 21.36 13.12 -14.36
C GLN A 247 20.65 11.77 -14.52
N GLY A 248 20.27 11.43 -15.74
CA GLY A 248 19.56 10.19 -16.08
C GLY A 248 18.51 10.43 -17.17
N TRP A 249 18.34 9.45 -18.06
CA TRP A 249 17.34 9.54 -19.13
C TRP A 249 15.92 9.65 -18.57
N ASP A 250 15.66 8.95 -17.47
CA ASP A 250 14.41 8.96 -16.70
C ASP A 250 14.12 10.36 -16.14
N TRP A 251 15.12 11.02 -15.55
CA TRP A 251 15.02 12.39 -15.07
C TRP A 251 14.86 13.42 -16.20
N ASP A 252 15.50 13.20 -17.36
CA ASP A 252 15.33 14.05 -18.55
C ASP A 252 13.94 13.91 -19.19
N LEU A 253 13.40 12.69 -19.25
CA LEU A 253 12.03 12.44 -19.72
C LEU A 253 11.00 12.95 -18.72
N ALA A 254 11.24 12.81 -17.40
CA ALA A 254 10.36 13.36 -16.36
C ALA A 254 10.32 14.90 -16.40
N ARG A 255 11.47 15.58 -16.53
CA ARG A 255 11.52 17.04 -16.76
C ARG A 255 10.72 17.44 -17.99
N ALA A 256 10.90 16.73 -19.12
CA ALA A 256 10.15 17.02 -20.34
C ALA A 256 8.63 16.79 -20.20
N ILE A 257 8.21 15.73 -19.51
CA ILE A 257 6.79 15.50 -19.15
C ILE A 257 6.27 16.70 -18.35
N CYS A 258 6.98 17.11 -17.30
CA CYS A 258 6.56 18.21 -16.45
C CYS A 258 6.44 19.53 -17.19
N SER A 259 7.39 19.88 -18.07
CA SER A 259 7.29 21.05 -18.95
C SER A 259 6.03 21.02 -19.83
N ALA A 260 5.59 19.84 -20.31
CA ALA A 260 4.36 19.75 -21.09
C ALA A 260 3.09 20.02 -20.26
N PHE A 261 3.09 19.65 -18.97
CA PHE A 261 1.97 19.88 -18.05
C PHE A 261 1.97 21.30 -17.43
N THR A 262 3.09 22.01 -17.38
CA THR A 262 3.16 23.42 -16.92
C THR A 262 2.85 24.45 -18.00
N GLY A 263 2.67 24.03 -19.26
CA GLY A 263 2.25 24.89 -20.38
C GLY A 263 3.18 24.85 -21.60
N ASP A 264 4.45 24.45 -21.42
CA ASP A 264 5.48 24.40 -22.45
C ASP A 264 5.40 23.13 -23.33
N GLY A 265 4.20 22.79 -23.78
CA GLY A 265 3.93 21.62 -24.61
C GLY A 265 4.82 21.49 -25.85
N PRO A 266 4.94 22.53 -26.72
CA PRO A 266 5.80 22.45 -27.90
C PRO A 266 7.31 22.34 -27.58
N PRO A 267 7.89 23.15 -26.65
CA PRO A 267 9.27 22.95 -26.18
C PRO A 267 9.54 21.56 -25.60
N ALA A 268 8.63 21.05 -24.77
CA ALA A 268 8.69 19.72 -24.17
C ALA A 268 8.70 18.60 -25.22
N MET A 269 7.78 18.63 -26.18
CA MET A 269 7.77 17.67 -27.27
C MET A 269 9.04 17.76 -28.13
N ALA A 270 9.59 18.96 -28.35
CA ALA A 270 10.87 19.14 -29.03
C ALA A 270 12.07 18.59 -28.24
N GLN A 271 12.01 18.57 -26.89
CA GLN A 271 13.00 17.88 -26.05
C GLN A 271 12.91 16.36 -26.19
N LEU A 272 11.70 15.80 -26.16
CA LEU A 272 11.47 14.37 -26.36
C LEU A 272 11.88 13.91 -27.77
N ASP A 273 11.64 14.73 -28.79
CA ASP A 273 12.13 14.49 -30.16
C ASP A 273 13.64 14.70 -30.31
N ARG A 274 14.32 15.42 -29.41
CA ARG A 274 15.79 15.42 -29.33
C ARG A 274 16.31 14.13 -28.69
N ALA A 275 15.73 13.70 -27.57
CA ALA A 275 16.08 12.44 -26.91
C ALA A 275 15.98 11.25 -27.87
N MET A 276 14.85 11.13 -28.58
CA MET A 276 14.62 10.10 -29.60
C MET A 276 15.68 10.09 -30.74
N ARG A 277 16.22 11.26 -31.12
CA ARG A 277 17.24 11.39 -32.17
C ARG A 277 18.67 11.17 -31.69
N ARG A 278 18.96 11.39 -30.41
CA ARG A 278 20.28 11.15 -29.81
C ARG A 278 20.44 9.74 -29.24
N GLY A 279 19.34 9.08 -28.90
CA GLY A 279 19.34 7.79 -28.21
C GLY A 279 19.46 7.93 -26.69
N ASP A 280 18.95 9.03 -26.13
CA ASP A 280 18.98 9.33 -24.69
C ASP A 280 17.92 8.49 -23.93
N GLY A 281 18.10 7.17 -23.91
CA GLY A 281 17.13 6.19 -23.40
C GLY A 281 16.60 5.25 -24.49
N GLU A 282 15.90 4.18 -24.10
CA GLU A 282 15.32 3.23 -25.06
C GLU A 282 14.08 3.80 -25.77
N LYS A 283 13.89 3.42 -27.05
CA LYS A 283 12.78 3.88 -27.89
C LYS A 283 11.40 3.75 -27.21
N ILE A 284 11.15 2.65 -26.51
CA ILE A 284 9.88 2.41 -25.80
C ILE A 284 9.64 3.45 -24.71
N ASP A 285 10.65 3.77 -23.92
CA ASP A 285 10.52 4.67 -22.76
C ASP A 285 10.30 6.12 -23.19
N ILE A 286 10.97 6.54 -24.28
CA ILE A 286 10.77 7.84 -24.92
C ILE A 286 9.40 7.91 -25.61
N LEU A 287 8.93 6.86 -26.29
CA LEU A 287 7.58 6.82 -26.88
C LEU A 287 6.48 6.92 -25.82
N LEU A 288 6.64 6.25 -24.68
CA LEU A 288 5.72 6.35 -23.55
C LEU A 288 5.70 7.78 -22.99
N ALA A 289 6.87 8.42 -22.81
CA ALA A 289 6.96 9.83 -22.42
C ALA A 289 6.29 10.77 -23.43
N GLN A 290 6.53 10.57 -24.74
CA GLN A 290 5.88 11.35 -25.81
C GLN A 290 4.35 11.20 -25.81
N LYS A 291 3.83 9.99 -25.52
CA LYS A 291 2.39 9.77 -25.43
C LYS A 291 1.78 10.48 -24.23
N PHE A 292 2.43 10.41 -23.07
CA PHE A 292 1.93 11.04 -21.84
C PHE A 292 2.01 12.57 -21.91
N ALA A 293 3.15 13.14 -22.30
CA ALA A 293 3.31 14.58 -22.52
C ALA A 293 2.39 15.10 -23.64
N GLY A 294 2.19 14.32 -24.70
CA GLY A 294 1.28 14.65 -25.80
C GLY A 294 -0.19 14.77 -25.40
N ALA A 295 -0.61 14.14 -24.30
CA ALA A 295 -1.96 14.24 -23.74
C ALA A 295 -2.24 15.58 -23.04
N ALA A 296 -1.23 16.24 -22.47
CA ALA A 296 -1.35 17.59 -21.91
C ALA A 296 -1.45 18.68 -22.99
N SER A 297 -0.91 18.42 -24.20
CA SER A 297 -0.86 19.42 -25.26
C SER A 297 -2.20 19.60 -25.99
N ASN A 298 -2.61 20.86 -26.19
CA ASN A 298 -3.76 21.21 -27.04
C ASN A 298 -3.64 20.69 -28.49
N THR A 299 -2.42 20.36 -28.94
CA THR A 299 -2.13 19.80 -30.26
C THR A 299 -2.33 18.28 -30.37
N ARG A 300 -2.62 17.57 -29.27
CA ARG A 300 -3.02 16.15 -29.20
C ARG A 300 -2.26 15.22 -30.16
N ARG A 301 -0.93 15.16 -30.03
CA ARG A 301 -0.09 14.32 -30.90
C ARG A 301 -0.43 12.83 -30.73
N ALA A 302 -0.83 12.17 -31.80
CA ALA A 302 -0.99 10.72 -31.82
C ALA A 302 0.40 10.05 -31.76
N VAL A 303 0.63 9.27 -30.70
CA VAL A 303 1.86 8.49 -30.50
C VAL A 303 1.52 7.00 -30.43
N THR A 304 2.03 6.26 -31.42
CA THR A 304 1.99 4.79 -31.48
C THR A 304 3.08 4.24 -30.57
N ILE A 305 2.73 3.31 -29.69
CA ILE A 305 3.70 2.60 -28.84
C ILE A 305 4.12 1.31 -29.54
N GLU A 306 5.42 1.15 -29.79
CA GLU A 306 5.99 -0.06 -30.33
C GLU A 306 6.61 -0.90 -29.20
N TRP A 307 5.96 -2.02 -28.86
CA TRP A 307 6.50 -3.01 -27.92
C TRP A 307 7.45 -4.03 -28.57
N LYS A 308 7.77 -3.85 -29.86
CA LYS A 308 8.68 -4.73 -30.59
C LYS A 308 10.07 -4.68 -29.96
N ASP A 309 10.71 -5.84 -29.84
CA ASP A 309 12.05 -6.05 -29.29
C ASP A 309 12.21 -5.68 -27.78
N VAL A 310 11.12 -5.24 -27.11
CA VAL A 310 11.06 -5.06 -25.65
C VAL A 310 10.94 -6.43 -24.97
N THR A 311 11.79 -6.69 -23.98
CA THR A 311 11.84 -7.98 -23.25
C THR A 311 11.37 -7.90 -21.79
N THR A 312 11.41 -6.71 -21.19
CA THR A 312 11.21 -6.50 -19.75
C THR A 312 10.37 -5.24 -19.49
N LEU A 313 9.43 -5.33 -18.54
CA LEU A 313 8.72 -4.18 -17.96
C LEU A 313 9.54 -3.61 -16.80
N THR A 314 10.03 -2.39 -16.96
CA THR A 314 10.62 -1.58 -15.88
C THR A 314 9.52 -0.83 -15.11
N PRO A 315 9.80 -0.27 -13.91
CA PRO A 315 8.85 0.62 -13.22
C PRO A 315 8.38 1.79 -14.11
N TRP A 316 9.26 2.34 -14.95
CA TRP A 316 8.91 3.36 -15.95
C TRP A 316 7.89 2.83 -16.97
N ARG A 317 8.16 1.67 -17.59
CA ARG A 317 7.27 1.06 -18.60
C ARG A 317 5.91 0.74 -18.01
N THR A 318 5.87 0.17 -16.81
CA THR A 318 4.60 -0.13 -16.12
C THR A 318 3.86 1.15 -15.76
N GLY A 319 4.50 2.07 -15.03
CA GLY A 319 3.90 3.31 -14.55
C GLY A 319 3.37 4.21 -15.68
N ILE A 320 4.17 4.53 -16.69
CA ILE A 320 3.77 5.42 -17.79
C ILE A 320 2.75 4.75 -18.74
N SER A 321 2.81 3.42 -18.93
CA SER A 321 1.77 2.73 -19.71
C SER A 321 0.41 2.84 -19.01
N LEU A 322 0.34 2.50 -17.73
CA LEU A 322 -0.88 2.62 -16.94
C LEU A 322 -1.37 4.08 -16.88
N ALA A 323 -0.46 5.04 -16.68
CA ALA A 323 -0.78 6.48 -16.68
C ALA A 323 -1.34 6.98 -18.04
N THR A 324 -1.03 6.31 -19.15
CA THR A 324 -1.59 6.61 -20.48
C THR A 324 -2.81 5.74 -20.85
N GLY A 325 -3.36 4.96 -19.90
CA GLY A 325 -4.47 4.05 -20.15
C GLY A 325 -4.11 2.85 -21.04
N LEU A 326 -2.82 2.50 -21.12
CA LEU A 326 -2.33 1.36 -21.89
C LEU A 326 -1.98 0.20 -20.96
N GLU A 327 -2.61 -0.95 -21.16
CA GLU A 327 -2.11 -2.20 -20.59
C GLU A 327 -0.95 -2.76 -21.45
N PRO A 328 0.21 -3.14 -20.86
CA PRO A 328 1.29 -3.76 -21.61
C PRO A 328 0.93 -5.14 -22.21
N PRO A 329 1.65 -5.62 -23.24
CA PRO A 329 1.46 -6.95 -23.83
C PRO A 329 1.40 -8.08 -22.80
N GLN A 330 0.53 -9.06 -23.04
CA GLN A 330 0.25 -10.15 -22.08
C GLN A 330 1.48 -10.98 -21.77
N ASP A 331 2.37 -11.21 -22.75
CA ASP A 331 3.62 -11.94 -22.54
C ASP A 331 4.60 -11.16 -21.65
N LEU A 332 4.68 -9.84 -21.81
CA LEU A 332 5.50 -8.96 -20.96
C LEU A 332 4.94 -8.88 -19.54
N ARG A 333 3.62 -8.83 -19.36
CA ARG A 333 2.96 -8.91 -18.04
C ARG A 333 3.22 -10.27 -17.38
N ALA A 334 3.13 -11.37 -18.13
CA ALA A 334 3.42 -12.71 -17.62
C ALA A 334 4.90 -12.87 -17.21
N LYS A 335 5.85 -12.37 -18.02
CA LYS A 335 7.29 -12.35 -17.71
C LYS A 335 7.62 -11.52 -16.46
N ALA A 336 6.92 -10.40 -16.26
CA ALA A 336 7.10 -9.55 -15.07
C ALA A 336 6.48 -10.14 -13.80
N GLY A 337 5.49 -11.04 -13.92
CA GLY A 337 4.90 -11.77 -12.81
C GLY A 337 4.38 -10.85 -11.70
N ALA A 338 4.66 -11.21 -10.43
CA ALA A 338 4.22 -10.47 -9.26
C ALA A 338 4.59 -8.97 -9.29
N ALA A 339 5.75 -8.62 -9.87
CA ALA A 339 6.19 -7.23 -9.99
C ALA A 339 5.26 -6.36 -10.86
N TYR A 340 4.54 -6.95 -11.81
CA TYR A 340 3.45 -6.26 -12.52
C TYR A 340 2.15 -6.28 -11.70
N GLN A 341 1.80 -7.42 -11.09
CA GLN A 341 0.54 -7.57 -10.36
C GLN A 341 0.41 -6.58 -9.18
N PHE A 342 1.50 -6.26 -8.48
CA PHE A 342 1.48 -5.26 -7.38
C PHE A 342 1.09 -3.85 -7.85
N TYR A 343 1.28 -3.51 -9.12
CA TYR A 343 0.80 -2.26 -9.71
C TYR A 343 -0.65 -2.46 -10.18
N ALA A 344 -0.89 -3.50 -11.00
CA ALA A 344 -2.17 -3.76 -11.65
C ALA A 344 -3.36 -3.93 -10.66
N VAL A 345 -3.12 -4.51 -9.49
CA VAL A 345 -4.16 -4.75 -8.47
C VAL A 345 -4.80 -3.45 -7.93
N ARG A 346 -4.08 -2.32 -7.96
CA ARG A 346 -4.56 -1.00 -7.52
C ARG A 346 -4.69 0.01 -8.65
N ALA A 347 -4.53 -0.41 -9.90
CA ALA A 347 -4.59 0.46 -11.06
C ALA A 347 -6.07 0.66 -11.48
N PRO A 348 -6.74 1.78 -11.13
CA PRO A 348 -8.19 1.93 -11.32
C PRO A 348 -8.59 2.10 -12.80
N MET A 349 -7.62 2.40 -13.66
CA MET A 349 -7.78 2.48 -15.12
C MET A 349 -7.72 1.12 -15.83
N LEU A 350 -7.40 0.03 -15.10
CA LEU A 350 -7.49 -1.33 -15.62
C LEU A 350 -8.90 -1.91 -15.43
N SER A 351 -9.27 -2.87 -16.27
CA SER A 351 -10.54 -3.58 -16.14
C SER A 351 -10.61 -4.38 -14.83
N LEU A 352 -11.82 -4.61 -14.34
CA LEU A 352 -12.04 -5.41 -13.12
C LEU A 352 -11.45 -6.82 -13.24
N ALA A 353 -11.48 -7.41 -14.44
CA ALA A 353 -10.86 -8.71 -14.73
C ALA A 353 -9.32 -8.68 -14.61
N ALA A 354 -8.66 -7.62 -15.07
CA ALA A 354 -7.22 -7.44 -14.91
C ALA A 354 -6.86 -7.20 -13.43
N ARG A 355 -7.63 -6.34 -12.72
CA ARG A 355 -7.51 -6.12 -11.28
C ARG A 355 -7.70 -7.42 -10.49
N ALA A 356 -8.70 -8.25 -10.81
CA ALA A 356 -8.98 -9.53 -10.15
C ALA A 356 -7.88 -10.59 -10.40
N THR A 357 -7.31 -10.62 -11.60
CA THR A 357 -6.14 -11.46 -11.92
C THR A 357 -4.93 -11.09 -11.06
N ALA A 358 -4.75 -9.80 -10.77
CA ALA A 358 -3.70 -9.29 -9.89
C ALA A 358 -4.05 -9.45 -8.38
N ALA A 359 -5.33 -9.50 -8.05
CA ALA A 359 -5.85 -9.52 -6.69
C ALA A 359 -5.49 -10.79 -5.91
N ASP A 360 -5.41 -11.96 -6.57
CA ASP A 360 -4.89 -13.17 -5.92
C ASP A 360 -3.45 -12.97 -5.43
N VAL A 361 -2.57 -12.32 -6.20
CA VAL A 361 -1.19 -12.06 -5.75
C VAL A 361 -1.15 -11.00 -4.65
N GLY A 362 -1.97 -9.94 -4.76
CA GLY A 362 -2.04 -8.86 -3.78
C GLY A 362 -2.63 -9.29 -2.42
N ALA A 363 -3.66 -10.13 -2.40
CA ALA A 363 -4.31 -10.61 -1.19
C ALA A 363 -3.43 -11.56 -0.38
N GLY A 364 -2.82 -12.55 -1.04
CA GLY A 364 -1.95 -13.54 -0.41
C GLY A 364 -0.63 -12.97 0.13
N ARG A 365 -0.23 -11.76 -0.31
CA ARG A 365 0.93 -11.02 0.23
C ARG A 365 0.55 -9.97 1.28
N GLY A 366 -0.73 -9.60 1.39
CA GLY A 366 -1.21 -8.66 2.41
C GLY A 366 -1.33 -7.19 1.95
N ILE A 367 -1.08 -6.94 0.66
CA ILE A 367 -1.38 -5.66 0.01
C ILE A 367 -2.90 -5.42 0.08
N LEU A 368 -3.71 -6.41 -0.33
CA LEU A 368 -5.18 -6.35 -0.18
C LEU A 368 -5.69 -6.93 1.16
N SER A 369 -6.74 -6.29 1.66
CA SER A 369 -7.59 -6.80 2.74
C SER A 369 -8.68 -7.73 2.20
N SER A 370 -9.29 -8.52 3.08
CA SER A 370 -10.46 -9.34 2.74
C SER A 370 -11.65 -8.46 2.28
N ALA A 371 -11.81 -7.26 2.85
CA ALA A 371 -12.81 -6.29 2.41
C ALA A 371 -12.57 -5.84 0.96
N ALA A 372 -11.37 -5.34 0.63
CA ALA A 372 -11.06 -4.88 -0.73
C ALA A 372 -11.15 -6.00 -1.80
N MET A 373 -10.92 -7.26 -1.39
CA MET A 373 -11.20 -8.43 -2.21
C MET A 373 -12.70 -8.62 -2.44
N VAL A 374 -13.53 -8.54 -1.39
CA VAL A 374 -14.99 -8.65 -1.51
C VAL A 374 -15.58 -7.50 -2.33
N ASP A 375 -15.10 -6.27 -2.14
CA ASP A 375 -15.56 -5.08 -2.87
C ASP A 375 -15.29 -5.23 -4.38
N LEU A 376 -14.09 -5.64 -4.78
CA LEU A 376 -13.74 -5.89 -6.18
C LEU A 376 -14.59 -7.00 -6.82
N TYR A 377 -14.93 -8.06 -6.08
CA TYR A 377 -15.84 -9.10 -6.57
C TYR A 377 -17.30 -8.64 -6.59
N GLY A 378 -17.69 -7.71 -5.70
CA GLY A 378 -18.96 -7.01 -5.75
C GLY A 378 -19.10 -6.12 -6.99
N GLU A 379 -18.05 -5.36 -7.35
CA GLU A 379 -17.98 -4.58 -8.59
C GLU A 379 -18.19 -5.48 -9.83
N ILE A 380 -17.61 -6.69 -9.82
CA ILE A 380 -17.76 -7.69 -10.91
C ILE A 380 -19.17 -8.30 -10.95
N ALA A 381 -19.73 -8.67 -9.80
CA ALA A 381 -21.10 -9.20 -9.70
C ALA A 381 -22.18 -8.18 -10.09
N ALA A 382 -21.85 -6.88 -10.10
CA ALA A 382 -22.76 -5.80 -10.47
C ALA A 382 -22.72 -5.44 -11.98
N GLN A 383 -21.89 -6.09 -12.79
CA GLN A 383 -21.83 -5.84 -14.24
C GLN A 383 -22.98 -6.53 -14.99
N GLU A 384 -23.50 -5.89 -16.04
CA GLU A 384 -24.53 -6.47 -16.92
C GLU A 384 -24.00 -7.63 -17.79
N ASP A 385 -22.74 -7.54 -18.22
CA ASP A 385 -22.00 -8.57 -18.96
C ASP A 385 -20.60 -8.75 -18.30
N PRO A 386 -20.51 -9.51 -17.19
CA PRO A 386 -19.26 -9.71 -16.48
C PRO A 386 -18.31 -10.63 -17.25
N ASP A 387 -17.00 -10.50 -16.99
CA ASP A 387 -15.99 -11.37 -17.61
C ASP A 387 -16.27 -12.86 -17.35
N LYS A 388 -16.07 -13.70 -18.38
CA LYS A 388 -16.48 -15.12 -18.36
C LYS A 388 -15.72 -16.00 -17.37
N ALA A 389 -14.53 -15.58 -16.92
CA ALA A 389 -13.81 -16.26 -15.85
C ALA A 389 -14.19 -15.70 -14.47
N TRP A 390 -14.39 -14.38 -14.36
CA TRP A 390 -14.56 -13.71 -13.07
C TRP A 390 -16.01 -13.59 -12.59
N GLY A 391 -16.98 -13.40 -13.49
CA GLY A 391 -18.41 -13.35 -13.17
C GLY A 391 -18.91 -14.57 -12.39
N PRO A 392 -18.66 -15.81 -12.86
CA PRO A 392 -19.05 -17.02 -12.13
C PRO A 392 -18.42 -17.13 -10.73
N LEU A 393 -17.20 -16.63 -10.53
CA LEU A 393 -16.53 -16.60 -9.23
C LEU A 393 -17.12 -15.51 -8.31
N ALA A 394 -17.54 -14.37 -8.86
CA ALA A 394 -18.24 -13.32 -8.15
C ALA A 394 -19.65 -13.75 -7.71
N ASP A 395 -20.39 -14.46 -8.56
CA ASP A 395 -21.66 -15.10 -8.19
C ASP A 395 -21.48 -16.21 -7.14
N LYS A 396 -20.41 -17.01 -7.25
CA LYS A 396 -20.07 -18.03 -6.24
C LYS A 396 -19.75 -17.38 -4.88
N LEU A 397 -19.06 -16.23 -4.87
CA LEU A 397 -18.85 -15.43 -3.67
C LEU A 397 -20.18 -14.90 -3.10
N ARG A 398 -21.07 -14.37 -3.94
CA ARG A 398 -22.40 -13.94 -3.52
C ARG A 398 -23.16 -15.08 -2.83
N THR A 399 -23.17 -16.28 -3.42
CA THR A 399 -23.74 -17.50 -2.82
C THR A 399 -23.13 -17.83 -1.46
N ALA A 400 -21.80 -17.78 -1.31
CA ALA A 400 -21.12 -18.00 -0.03
C ALA A 400 -21.55 -17.04 1.10
N TYR A 401 -22.02 -15.83 0.77
CA TYR A 401 -22.51 -14.86 1.76
C TYR A 401 -24.02 -14.94 2.01
N VAL A 402 -24.84 -15.20 0.99
CA VAL A 402 -26.31 -14.99 1.06
C VAL A 402 -27.19 -16.18 0.67
N ALA A 403 -26.64 -17.34 0.32
CA ALA A 403 -27.47 -18.53 0.12
C ALA A 403 -28.21 -18.89 1.43
N PRO A 404 -29.49 -19.30 1.38
CA PRO A 404 -30.28 -19.54 2.58
C PRO A 404 -29.82 -20.79 3.34
N ASP A 405 -29.48 -21.85 2.60
CA ASP A 405 -28.99 -23.09 3.15
C ASP A 405 -27.52 -23.00 3.61
N ALA A 406 -27.15 -23.79 4.62
CA ALA A 406 -25.80 -23.76 5.20
C ALA A 406 -24.77 -24.55 4.39
N ASP A 407 -25.17 -25.66 3.78
CA ASP A 407 -24.31 -26.50 2.95
C ASP A 407 -24.10 -25.86 1.58
N ASP A 408 -25.10 -25.14 1.04
CA ASP A 408 -24.92 -24.26 -0.13
C ASP A 408 -23.83 -23.20 0.10
N ARG A 409 -23.86 -22.52 1.27
CA ARG A 409 -22.82 -21.53 1.63
C ARG A 409 -21.45 -22.20 1.77
N LEU A 410 -21.37 -23.33 2.46
CA LEU A 410 -20.12 -24.06 2.68
C LEU A 410 -19.54 -24.64 1.38
N GLY A 411 -20.38 -25.18 0.50
CA GLY A 411 -20.00 -25.64 -0.83
C GLY A 411 -19.44 -24.48 -1.67
N ALA A 412 -20.12 -23.33 -1.67
CA ALA A 412 -19.65 -22.15 -2.38
C ALA A 412 -18.31 -21.61 -1.85
N ILE A 413 -18.07 -21.66 -0.54
CA ILE A 413 -16.78 -21.34 0.07
C ILE A 413 -15.68 -22.31 -0.41
N LYS A 414 -15.94 -23.62 -0.41
CA LYS A 414 -14.98 -24.66 -0.84
C LYS A 414 -14.66 -24.57 -2.33
N GLU A 415 -15.67 -24.35 -3.19
CA GLU A 415 -15.46 -24.15 -4.63
C GLU A 415 -14.56 -22.95 -4.93
N LEU A 416 -14.63 -21.89 -4.12
CA LEU A 416 -13.73 -20.73 -4.26
C LEU A 416 -12.30 -21.04 -3.84
N TRP A 417 -12.07 -21.94 -2.88
CA TRP A 417 -10.72 -22.39 -2.50
C TRP A 417 -10.08 -23.27 -3.58
N GLY A 418 -10.89 -24.01 -4.34
CA GLY A 418 -10.45 -24.87 -5.44
C GLY A 418 -9.91 -26.22 -4.98
N ASP A 419 -9.08 -26.83 -5.82
CA ASP A 419 -8.50 -28.18 -5.64
C ASP A 419 -7.10 -28.18 -5.01
N GLY A 420 -6.57 -27.01 -4.64
CA GLY A 420 -5.22 -26.85 -4.07
C GLY A 420 -4.08 -26.91 -5.11
N SER A 421 -4.37 -27.04 -6.41
CA SER A 421 -3.35 -27.11 -7.48
C SER A 421 -2.48 -25.85 -7.62
N ASP A 422 -2.95 -24.71 -7.11
CA ASP A 422 -2.24 -23.44 -6.99
C ASP A 422 -2.29 -22.98 -5.52
N PRO A 423 -1.27 -23.32 -4.69
CA PRO A 423 -1.31 -23.05 -3.26
C PRO A 423 -1.33 -21.55 -2.89
N ASP A 424 -0.70 -20.70 -3.69
CA ASP A 424 -0.72 -19.25 -3.48
C ASP A 424 -2.12 -18.68 -3.75
N ARG A 425 -2.78 -19.13 -4.82
CA ARG A 425 -4.18 -18.79 -5.08
C ARG A 425 -5.11 -19.34 -4.00
N ALA A 426 -4.96 -20.61 -3.60
CA ALA A 426 -5.78 -21.22 -2.56
C ALA A 426 -5.72 -20.40 -1.25
N TYR A 427 -4.53 -19.97 -0.83
CA TYR A 427 -4.36 -19.07 0.31
C TYR A 427 -5.04 -17.70 0.11
N SER A 428 -4.94 -17.11 -1.08
CA SER A 428 -5.66 -15.86 -1.39
C SER A 428 -7.19 -16.02 -1.44
N ARG A 429 -7.69 -17.23 -1.72
CA ARG A 429 -9.11 -17.56 -1.66
C ARG A 429 -9.58 -17.77 -0.21
N LEU A 430 -8.72 -18.22 0.70
CA LEU A 430 -8.95 -18.13 2.15
C LEU A 430 -9.12 -16.65 2.58
N VAL A 431 -8.31 -15.72 2.04
CA VAL A 431 -8.43 -14.26 2.29
C VAL A 431 -9.76 -13.70 1.75
N LEU A 432 -10.16 -14.04 0.52
CA LEU A 432 -11.43 -13.61 -0.08
C LEU A 432 -12.66 -14.05 0.73
N THR A 433 -12.61 -15.25 1.33
CA THR A 433 -13.76 -15.90 1.98
C THR A 433 -13.83 -15.70 3.49
N ALA A 434 -12.87 -15.01 4.13
CA ALA A 434 -12.76 -14.90 5.58
C ALA A 434 -14.06 -14.45 6.29
N TYR A 435 -14.74 -13.43 5.76
CA TYR A 435 -16.01 -12.95 6.30
C TYR A 435 -17.22 -13.82 5.89
N ALA A 436 -17.12 -14.69 4.88
CA ALA A 436 -18.11 -15.74 4.60
C ALA A 436 -17.95 -16.90 5.59
N ALA A 437 -16.72 -17.36 5.83
CA ALA A 437 -16.42 -18.39 6.82
C ALA A 437 -16.91 -17.99 8.24
N ALA A 438 -16.74 -16.71 8.60
CA ALA A 438 -17.28 -16.16 9.86
C ALA A 438 -18.82 -16.09 9.96
N ARG A 439 -19.55 -16.31 8.86
CA ARG A 439 -21.03 -16.45 8.83
C ARG A 439 -21.49 -17.91 8.89
N VAL A 440 -20.59 -18.89 8.76
CA VAL A 440 -20.92 -20.31 8.93
C VAL A 440 -21.14 -20.59 10.42
N VAL A 441 -22.31 -21.13 10.76
CA VAL A 441 -22.62 -21.54 12.14
C VAL A 441 -21.91 -22.87 12.41
N PRO A 442 -21.08 -22.99 13.47
CA PRO A 442 -20.41 -24.23 13.81
C PRO A 442 -21.41 -25.36 14.14
N GLY A 443 -21.06 -26.59 13.77
CA GLY A 443 -21.85 -27.78 14.05
C GLY A 443 -21.13 -29.07 13.64
N ASP A 444 -21.49 -30.20 14.25
CA ASP A 444 -20.79 -31.47 14.11
C ASP A 444 -20.72 -31.97 12.65
N GLY A 445 -21.79 -31.77 11.88
CA GLY A 445 -21.85 -32.12 10.45
C GLY A 445 -20.87 -31.35 9.55
N MET A 446 -20.17 -30.33 10.07
CA MET A 446 -19.18 -29.54 9.36
C MET A 446 -17.76 -29.69 9.95
N ALA A 447 -17.54 -30.57 10.94
CA ALA A 447 -16.27 -30.71 11.66
C ALA A 447 -15.07 -30.95 10.72
N ASP A 448 -15.22 -31.79 9.69
CA ASP A 448 -14.18 -32.06 8.68
C ASP A 448 -13.81 -30.83 7.82
N SER A 449 -14.61 -29.75 7.90
CA SER A 449 -14.37 -28.49 7.19
C SER A 449 -13.78 -27.40 8.09
N ALA A 450 -13.59 -27.68 9.39
CA ALA A 450 -13.23 -26.69 10.38
C ALA A 450 -11.85 -26.06 10.13
N SER A 451 -10.83 -26.83 9.70
CA SER A 451 -9.49 -26.27 9.50
C SER A 451 -9.47 -25.17 8.44
N GLY A 452 -10.03 -25.42 7.25
CA GLY A 452 -10.14 -24.41 6.18
C GLY A 452 -10.98 -23.20 6.59
N LEU A 453 -12.09 -23.39 7.31
CA LEU A 453 -12.93 -22.28 7.80
C LEU A 453 -12.21 -21.43 8.85
N ILE A 454 -11.48 -22.07 9.76
CA ILE A 454 -10.63 -21.42 10.77
C ILE A 454 -9.49 -20.67 10.08
N ALA A 455 -8.71 -21.33 9.22
CA ALA A 455 -7.63 -20.70 8.45
C ALA A 455 -8.12 -19.47 7.67
N SER A 456 -9.26 -19.60 6.98
CA SER A 456 -9.92 -18.48 6.29
C SER A 456 -10.24 -17.32 7.23
N MET A 457 -10.94 -17.54 8.35
CA MET A 457 -11.21 -16.51 9.35
C MET A 457 -9.94 -15.83 9.89
N LEU A 458 -8.88 -16.62 10.13
CA LEU A 458 -7.61 -16.12 10.65
C LEU A 458 -6.81 -15.29 9.64
N THR A 459 -7.06 -15.42 8.33
CA THR A 459 -6.48 -14.48 7.34
C THR A 459 -7.00 -13.04 7.49
N ALA A 460 -8.16 -12.83 8.11
CA ALA A 460 -8.73 -11.51 8.40
C ALA A 460 -8.71 -11.14 9.90
N GLY A 461 -8.06 -11.96 10.74
CA GLY A 461 -7.97 -11.70 12.19
C GLY A 461 -9.27 -11.97 12.95
N LEU A 462 -10.18 -12.78 12.38
CA LEU A 462 -11.50 -13.07 12.94
C LEU A 462 -11.43 -14.19 14.00
N ASP A 463 -10.44 -14.14 14.88
CA ASP A 463 -10.12 -15.18 15.87
C ASP A 463 -11.25 -15.43 16.88
N GLN A 464 -11.99 -14.39 17.30
CA GLN A 464 -13.21 -14.50 18.11
C GLN A 464 -14.35 -15.26 17.41
N ASN A 465 -14.37 -15.33 16.07
CA ASN A 465 -15.30 -16.16 15.32
C ASN A 465 -14.74 -17.59 15.15
N ALA A 466 -13.43 -17.72 14.88
CA ALA A 466 -12.76 -19.01 14.78
C ALA A 466 -12.89 -19.84 16.07
N VAL A 467 -12.70 -19.23 17.25
CA VAL A 467 -12.84 -19.89 18.56
C VAL A 467 -14.22 -20.53 18.79
N ARG A 468 -15.27 -20.10 18.09
CA ARG A 468 -16.62 -20.74 18.18
C ARG A 468 -16.63 -22.18 17.67
N TRP A 469 -15.63 -22.59 16.89
CA TRP A 469 -15.44 -23.96 16.43
C TRP A 469 -14.76 -24.86 17.48
N ALA A 470 -14.25 -24.32 18.59
CA ALA A 470 -13.52 -25.09 19.61
C ALA A 470 -14.27 -26.33 20.16
N PRO A 471 -15.62 -26.35 20.32
CA PRO A 471 -16.34 -27.55 20.75
C PRO A 471 -16.40 -28.67 19.70
N TYR A 472 -16.14 -28.34 18.43
CA TYR A 472 -16.34 -29.23 17.27
C TYR A 472 -15.03 -29.73 16.65
N VAL A 473 -13.88 -29.21 17.08
CA VAL A 473 -12.57 -29.66 16.58
C VAL A 473 -12.03 -30.82 17.42
N LYS A 474 -11.56 -31.87 16.75
CA LYS A 474 -10.87 -32.98 17.41
C LYS A 474 -9.53 -32.50 17.97
N ALA A 475 -9.23 -32.81 19.24
CA ALA A 475 -7.92 -32.56 19.84
C ALA A 475 -6.81 -33.21 18.99
N GLY A 476 -5.73 -32.48 18.73
CA GLY A 476 -4.61 -32.95 17.89
C GLY A 476 -4.90 -32.95 16.39
N SER A 477 -5.98 -32.29 15.94
CA SER A 477 -6.19 -31.95 14.52
C SER A 477 -5.49 -30.63 14.14
N GLU A 478 -5.31 -30.41 12.84
CA GLU A 478 -4.89 -29.12 12.29
C GLU A 478 -5.77 -27.96 12.82
N ALA A 479 -7.09 -28.13 12.76
CA ALA A 479 -8.09 -27.17 13.24
C ALA A 479 -7.90 -26.83 14.73
N TRP A 480 -7.61 -27.82 15.57
CA TRP A 480 -7.24 -27.60 16.98
C TRP A 480 -5.93 -26.82 17.12
N GLY A 481 -4.89 -27.16 16.35
CA GLY A 481 -3.59 -26.48 16.39
C GLY A 481 -3.69 -25.00 16.01
N LEU A 482 -4.49 -24.68 14.97
CA LEU A 482 -4.80 -23.31 14.59
C LEU A 482 -5.48 -22.53 15.73
N LEU A 483 -6.46 -23.12 16.43
CA LEU A 483 -7.12 -22.46 17.56
C LEU A 483 -6.21 -22.31 18.79
N ALA A 484 -5.35 -23.30 19.09
CA ALA A 484 -4.40 -23.22 20.21
C ALA A 484 -3.43 -22.03 20.06
N LEU A 485 -3.00 -21.75 18.82
CA LEU A 485 -2.20 -20.57 18.49
C LEU A 485 -3.04 -19.29 18.44
N ALA A 486 -4.19 -19.31 17.76
CA ALA A 486 -4.90 -18.09 17.39
C ALA A 486 -5.81 -17.50 18.47
N ALA A 487 -6.35 -18.31 19.39
CA ALA A 487 -7.40 -17.88 20.31
C ALA A 487 -6.98 -16.67 21.17
N PRO A 488 -7.83 -15.63 21.33
CA PRO A 488 -7.50 -14.47 22.17
C PRO A 488 -7.20 -14.82 23.62
N ASN A 489 -7.99 -15.74 24.17
CA ASN A 489 -7.82 -16.33 25.50
C ASN A 489 -7.36 -17.77 25.35
N GLU A 490 -6.62 -18.30 26.33
CA GLU A 490 -6.26 -19.72 26.36
C GLU A 490 -7.51 -20.59 26.53
N LEU A 491 -7.69 -21.58 25.64
CA LEU A 491 -8.89 -22.41 25.60
C LEU A 491 -8.83 -23.57 26.61
N SER A 492 -7.64 -24.14 26.80
CA SER A 492 -7.29 -25.17 27.76
C SER A 492 -5.76 -25.36 27.73
N ALA A 493 -5.19 -25.95 28.78
CA ALA A 493 -3.76 -26.29 28.79
C ALA A 493 -3.43 -27.31 27.69
N VAL A 494 -2.35 -27.09 26.94
CA VAL A 494 -1.90 -28.00 25.88
C VAL A 494 -1.08 -29.15 26.48
N ASP A 495 -1.64 -30.36 26.43
CA ASP A 495 -0.98 -31.57 26.94
C ASP A 495 -0.11 -32.29 25.88
N ALA A 496 0.80 -33.15 26.35
CA ALA A 496 1.75 -33.86 25.51
C ALA A 496 1.14 -34.95 24.60
N GLY A 497 -0.01 -35.53 24.96
CA GLY A 497 -0.70 -36.55 24.16
C GLY A 497 -1.50 -35.94 23.01
N THR A 498 -2.12 -34.78 23.23
CA THR A 498 -2.74 -33.98 22.16
C THR A 498 -1.68 -33.51 21.15
N LEU A 499 -0.48 -33.12 21.61
CA LEU A 499 0.66 -32.79 20.77
C LEU A 499 1.23 -34.00 19.99
N ASP A 500 1.33 -35.17 20.63
CA ASP A 500 1.76 -36.41 19.97
C ASP A 500 0.76 -36.87 18.90
N THR A 501 -0.54 -36.64 19.16
CA THR A 501 -1.61 -36.85 18.18
C THR A 501 -1.45 -35.89 16.99
N PHE A 502 -1.17 -34.60 17.22
CA PHE A 502 -0.88 -33.65 16.14
C PHE A 502 0.34 -34.07 15.31
N GLN A 503 1.45 -34.44 15.97
CA GLN A 503 2.66 -34.90 15.29
C GLN A 503 2.42 -36.18 14.46
N SER A 504 1.56 -37.08 14.95
CA SER A 504 1.20 -38.32 14.25
C SER A 504 0.27 -38.10 13.05
N ASN A 505 -0.46 -36.98 13.03
CA ASN A 505 -1.33 -36.58 11.93
C ASN A 505 -0.61 -35.67 10.90
N ASP A 506 0.66 -35.32 11.14
CA ASP A 506 1.39 -34.33 10.34
C ASP A 506 2.03 -34.95 9.08
N ASP A 507 1.39 -34.72 7.94
CA ASP A 507 1.85 -35.13 6.60
C ASP A 507 2.86 -34.15 5.95
N SER A 508 3.17 -33.01 6.59
CA SER A 508 4.10 -32.02 6.03
C SER A 508 5.54 -32.54 5.97
N THR A 509 6.31 -32.05 4.98
CA THR A 509 7.71 -32.46 4.79
C THR A 509 8.54 -32.18 6.05
N ASP A 510 9.28 -33.18 6.52
CA ASP A 510 10.04 -33.18 7.77
C ASP A 510 9.25 -32.72 9.03
N GLN A 511 7.93 -32.94 9.05
CA GLN A 511 7.01 -32.50 10.12
C GLN A 511 7.11 -31.00 10.40
N MET A 512 7.22 -30.19 9.34
CA MET A 512 7.34 -28.73 9.43
C MET A 512 6.17 -28.09 10.18
N ARG A 513 4.95 -28.59 9.99
CA ARG A 513 3.73 -28.11 10.65
C ARG A 513 3.80 -28.30 12.16
N SER A 514 4.24 -29.46 12.62
CA SER A 514 4.49 -29.76 14.04
C SER A 514 5.60 -28.89 14.62
N ARG A 515 6.66 -28.64 13.85
CA ARG A 515 7.77 -27.77 14.24
C ARG A 515 7.33 -26.31 14.38
N PHE A 516 6.45 -25.82 13.50
CA PHE A 516 5.87 -24.48 13.60
C PHE A 516 4.81 -24.36 14.69
N LEU A 517 3.98 -25.39 14.91
CA LEU A 517 3.07 -25.43 16.07
C LEU A 517 3.85 -25.34 17.39
N LEU A 518 4.91 -26.15 17.56
CA LEU A 518 5.75 -26.10 18.74
C LEU A 518 6.40 -24.71 18.93
N ALA A 519 6.97 -24.14 17.86
CA ALA A 519 7.57 -22.81 17.89
C ALA A 519 6.57 -21.71 18.27
N GLY A 520 5.36 -21.77 17.69
CA GLY A 520 4.27 -20.84 17.98
C GLY A 520 3.79 -20.97 19.43
N LEU A 521 3.53 -22.19 19.92
CA LEU A 521 3.08 -22.42 21.29
C LEU A 521 4.15 -21.99 22.31
N MET A 522 5.42 -22.30 22.08
CA MET A 522 6.53 -21.85 22.94
C MET A 522 6.69 -20.33 22.90
N GLY A 523 6.57 -19.71 21.71
CA GLY A 523 6.64 -18.26 21.53
C GLY A 523 5.49 -17.51 22.20
N LEU A 524 4.27 -18.08 22.17
CA LEU A 524 3.10 -17.56 22.88
C LEU A 524 3.10 -17.89 24.38
N GLY A 525 3.91 -18.86 24.83
CA GLY A 525 3.95 -19.33 26.22
C GLY A 525 2.85 -20.32 26.59
N ARG A 526 2.15 -20.90 25.61
CA ARG A 526 0.92 -21.70 25.75
C ARG A 526 1.15 -23.21 25.92
N ILE A 527 2.34 -23.61 26.37
CA ILE A 527 2.79 -24.99 26.48
C ILE A 527 3.69 -25.17 27.69
N ASP A 528 3.51 -26.25 28.45
CA ASP A 528 4.41 -26.56 29.56
C ASP A 528 5.82 -26.92 29.08
N SER A 529 6.81 -26.49 29.86
CA SER A 529 8.23 -26.79 29.73
C SER A 529 8.57 -28.26 29.45
N SER A 530 7.91 -29.22 30.10
CA SER A 530 8.19 -30.65 29.91
C SER A 530 7.62 -31.19 28.60
N ALA A 531 6.40 -30.76 28.23
CA ALA A 531 5.77 -31.10 26.95
C ALA A 531 6.56 -30.50 25.78
N ALA A 532 6.96 -29.23 25.88
CA ALA A 532 7.79 -28.55 24.89
C ALA A 532 9.15 -29.26 24.70
N THR A 533 9.84 -29.59 25.80
CA THR A 533 11.12 -30.31 25.75
C THR A 533 10.98 -31.69 25.10
N THR A 534 9.90 -32.41 25.41
CA THR A 534 9.63 -33.75 24.86
C THR A 534 9.39 -33.69 23.34
N LEU A 535 8.56 -32.75 22.87
CA LEU A 535 8.27 -32.60 21.43
C LEU A 535 9.48 -32.04 20.67
N ALA A 536 10.23 -31.09 21.26
CA ALA A 536 11.49 -30.58 20.71
C ALA A 536 12.51 -31.71 20.47
N GLY A 537 12.63 -32.63 21.43
CA GLY A 537 13.45 -33.84 21.30
C GLY A 537 13.01 -34.74 20.15
N LYS A 538 11.71 -35.07 20.06
CA LYS A 538 11.16 -35.88 18.93
C LYS A 538 11.42 -35.24 17.57
N LEU A 539 11.18 -33.93 17.45
CA LEU A 539 11.35 -33.19 16.19
C LEU A 539 12.81 -32.83 15.86
N SER A 540 13.74 -33.13 16.78
CA SER A 540 15.18 -32.76 16.72
C SER A 540 15.43 -31.26 16.54
N VAL A 541 14.64 -30.41 17.23
CA VAL A 541 14.75 -28.94 17.17
C VAL A 541 15.32 -28.39 18.48
N ASP A 542 16.46 -27.73 18.40
CA ASP A 542 16.98 -26.89 19.49
C ASP A 542 16.49 -25.44 19.32
N MET A 543 15.53 -25.05 20.14
CA MET A 543 14.97 -23.68 20.18
C MET A 543 15.90 -22.67 20.86
N ASN A 544 16.95 -23.11 21.58
CA ASN A 544 17.91 -22.21 22.23
C ASN A 544 19.04 -21.76 21.29
N ARG A 545 19.03 -22.23 20.04
CA ARG A 545 20.06 -21.98 19.03
C ARG A 545 20.13 -20.50 18.63
N GLN A 546 20.98 -19.74 19.30
CA GLN A 546 21.16 -18.33 19.00
C GLN A 546 22.04 -18.06 17.77
N THR A 547 21.67 -17.02 17.01
CA THR A 547 22.43 -16.47 15.88
C THR A 547 22.93 -15.05 16.21
N ARG A 548 23.26 -14.23 15.21
CA ARG A 548 23.37 -12.77 15.40
C ARG A 548 22.02 -12.06 15.36
N TRP A 549 21.05 -12.61 14.64
CA TRP A 549 19.72 -12.03 14.48
C TRP A 549 18.80 -12.37 15.66
N THR A 550 18.82 -13.59 16.21
CA THR A 550 17.97 -13.94 17.36
C THR A 550 18.26 -13.02 18.54
N ARG A 551 19.54 -12.86 18.89
CA ARG A 551 20.00 -11.92 19.93
C ARG A 551 19.62 -10.46 19.66
N ALA A 552 19.48 -10.05 18.40
CA ALA A 552 19.05 -8.69 18.08
C ALA A 552 17.55 -8.49 18.32
N ILE A 553 16.71 -9.46 17.93
CA ILE A 553 15.26 -9.39 18.17
C ILE A 553 14.90 -9.66 19.64
N ASP A 554 15.64 -10.53 20.33
CA ASP A 554 15.56 -10.75 21.78
C ASP A 554 15.89 -9.44 22.53
N ALA A 555 17.01 -8.77 22.22
CA ALA A 555 17.39 -7.51 22.84
C ALA A 555 16.43 -6.34 22.52
N ALA A 556 15.81 -6.34 21.34
CA ALA A 556 14.75 -5.40 20.99
C ALA A 556 13.48 -5.60 21.85
N ALA A 557 13.17 -6.84 22.20
CA ALA A 557 12.07 -7.17 23.11
C ALA A 557 12.43 -6.95 24.59
N GLU A 558 13.70 -7.12 24.97
CA GLU A 558 14.22 -6.76 26.31
C GLU A 558 14.18 -5.25 26.56
N SER A 559 14.46 -4.44 25.54
CA SER A 559 14.33 -2.98 25.58
C SER A 559 12.90 -2.47 25.36
N ASN A 560 11.91 -3.37 25.30
CA ASN A 560 10.48 -3.07 25.07
C ASN A 560 10.25 -2.15 23.86
N ASN A 561 10.92 -2.44 22.74
CA ASN A 561 10.89 -1.61 21.53
C ASN A 561 10.04 -2.25 20.42
N PRO A 562 8.73 -1.95 20.35
CA PRO A 562 7.82 -2.65 19.45
C PRO A 562 8.10 -2.37 17.96
N ALA A 563 8.54 -1.16 17.61
CA ALA A 563 8.91 -0.84 16.23
C ALA A 563 10.16 -1.60 15.78
N LEU A 564 11.20 -1.68 16.63
CA LEU A 564 12.42 -2.43 16.32
C LEU A 564 12.17 -3.93 16.23
N VAL A 565 11.34 -4.50 17.12
CA VAL A 565 10.92 -5.90 17.01
C VAL A 565 10.17 -6.13 15.69
N ALA A 566 9.24 -5.26 15.29
CA ALA A 566 8.53 -5.40 14.02
C ALA A 566 9.47 -5.32 12.79
N LEU A 567 10.45 -4.41 12.79
CA LEU A 567 11.46 -4.32 11.74
C LEU A 567 12.37 -5.56 11.69
N LEU A 568 12.82 -6.08 12.84
CA LEU A 568 13.67 -7.27 12.90
C LEU A 568 12.90 -8.55 12.59
N ALA A 569 11.61 -8.63 12.93
CA ALA A 569 10.72 -9.71 12.54
C ALA A 569 10.52 -9.70 11.02
N GLY A 570 10.21 -8.55 10.43
CA GLY A 570 10.13 -8.39 8.97
C GLY A 570 11.43 -8.75 8.25
N PHE A 571 12.59 -8.41 8.82
CA PHE A 571 13.90 -8.80 8.31
C PHE A 571 14.14 -10.33 8.39
N GLY A 572 13.66 -10.99 9.46
CA GLY A 572 13.78 -12.44 9.66
C GLY A 572 12.76 -13.28 8.87
N MET A 573 11.61 -12.70 8.51
CA MET A 573 10.56 -13.34 7.70
C MET A 573 10.79 -13.24 6.19
N GLN A 574 11.97 -12.81 5.75
CA GLN A 574 12.28 -12.69 4.32
C GLN A 574 12.36 -14.05 3.63
N GLY A 575 11.62 -14.18 2.53
CA GLY A 575 11.55 -15.42 1.74
C GLY A 575 10.37 -15.41 0.79
N VAL A 576 10.29 -16.43 -0.05
CA VAL A 576 9.18 -16.62 -1.02
C VAL A 576 8.13 -17.61 -0.54
N SER A 577 8.46 -18.46 0.43
CA SER A 577 7.65 -19.59 0.90
C SER A 577 8.14 -20.11 2.26
N TRP A 578 7.27 -20.78 3.01
CA TRP A 578 7.50 -21.14 4.42
C TRP A 578 8.57 -22.21 4.65
N ASP A 579 8.95 -22.99 3.63
CA ASP A 579 10.12 -23.91 3.66
C ASP A 579 11.46 -23.19 3.90
N ARG A 580 11.51 -21.86 3.72
CA ARG A 580 12.68 -21.02 4.00
C ARG A 580 12.73 -20.50 5.43
N MET A 581 11.63 -20.59 6.17
CA MET A 581 11.57 -20.27 7.59
C MET A 581 12.02 -21.48 8.42
N THR A 582 12.67 -21.26 9.55
CA THR A 582 12.92 -22.34 10.52
C THR A 582 12.16 -22.08 11.81
N ALA A 583 11.73 -23.16 12.48
CA ALA A 583 10.98 -23.10 13.73
C ALA A 583 11.67 -22.26 14.82
N VAL A 584 13.01 -22.26 14.85
CA VAL A 584 13.80 -21.40 15.77
C VAL A 584 13.58 -19.91 15.47
N HIS A 585 13.58 -19.50 14.19
CA HIS A 585 13.33 -18.10 13.83
C HIS A 585 11.88 -17.70 14.13
N LEU A 586 10.91 -18.57 13.82
CA LEU A 586 9.50 -18.36 14.15
C LEU A 586 9.29 -18.21 15.67
N PHE A 587 9.90 -19.07 16.49
CA PHE A 587 9.86 -18.99 17.96
C PHE A 587 10.33 -17.63 18.47
N HIS A 588 11.51 -17.16 18.02
CA HIS A 588 12.04 -15.85 18.42
C HIS A 588 11.16 -14.68 17.95
N ILE A 589 10.58 -14.74 16.74
CA ILE A 589 9.61 -13.74 16.25
C ILE A 589 8.38 -13.68 17.15
N VAL A 590 7.71 -14.82 17.37
CA VAL A 590 6.46 -14.89 18.13
C VAL A 590 6.68 -14.49 19.60
N SER A 591 7.78 -14.95 20.21
CA SER A 591 8.20 -14.58 21.57
C SER A 591 8.46 -13.08 21.73
N ALA A 592 9.23 -12.49 20.80
CA ALA A 592 9.55 -11.07 20.83
C ALA A 592 8.31 -10.18 20.61
N LEU A 593 7.44 -10.53 19.65
CA LEU A 593 6.20 -9.81 19.37
C LEU A 593 5.26 -9.84 20.58
N ARG A 594 5.02 -11.02 21.17
CA ARG A 594 4.23 -11.15 22.41
C ARG A 594 4.78 -10.28 23.52
N ARG A 595 6.09 -10.29 23.73
CA ARG A 595 6.77 -9.57 24.82
C ARG A 595 6.62 -8.04 24.72
N VAL A 596 6.47 -7.48 23.52
CA VAL A 596 6.26 -6.04 23.29
C VAL A 596 4.79 -5.67 23.06
N GLY A 597 3.85 -6.55 23.42
CA GLY A 597 2.40 -6.30 23.37
C GLY A 597 1.73 -6.59 22.02
N LEU A 598 2.47 -7.06 21.02
CA LEU A 598 1.97 -7.42 19.67
C LEU A 598 1.47 -8.87 19.63
N ASP A 599 0.68 -9.26 20.65
CA ASP A 599 0.22 -10.64 20.79
C ASP A 599 -0.75 -11.04 19.66
N GLY A 600 -1.57 -10.12 19.16
CA GLY A 600 -2.44 -10.38 18.00
C GLY A 600 -1.66 -10.81 16.78
N GLU A 601 -0.62 -10.04 16.43
CA GLU A 601 0.27 -10.36 15.31
C GLU A 601 1.12 -11.61 15.57
N ALA A 602 1.57 -11.82 16.81
CA ALA A 602 2.27 -13.05 17.20
C ALA A 602 1.42 -14.30 16.99
N ARG A 603 0.15 -14.28 17.43
CA ARG A 603 -0.84 -15.35 17.23
C ARG A 603 -1.12 -15.58 15.75
N MET A 604 -1.36 -14.50 14.98
CA MET A 604 -1.71 -14.62 13.57
C MET A 604 -0.55 -15.11 12.70
N ILE A 605 0.70 -14.67 12.96
CA ILE A 605 1.90 -15.15 12.25
C ILE A 605 2.16 -16.63 12.58
N ALA A 606 1.97 -17.05 13.85
CA ALA A 606 2.13 -18.44 14.25
C ALA A 606 1.08 -19.36 13.57
N ALA A 607 -0.20 -18.94 13.56
CA ALA A 607 -1.27 -19.70 12.92
C ALA A 607 -1.11 -19.73 11.38
N GLU A 608 -0.64 -18.64 10.75
CA GLU A 608 -0.34 -18.61 9.32
C GLU A 608 0.78 -19.60 8.96
N ALA A 609 1.80 -19.74 9.81
CA ALA A 609 2.88 -20.71 9.61
C ALA A 609 2.36 -22.16 9.56
N VAL A 610 1.42 -22.50 10.44
CA VAL A 610 0.79 -23.83 10.49
C VAL A 610 -0.17 -24.06 9.31
N ALA A 611 -0.91 -23.03 8.88
CA ALA A 611 -1.90 -23.13 7.80
C ALA A 611 -1.32 -23.13 6.37
N ARG A 612 0.01 -23.12 6.20
CA ARG A 612 0.68 -22.93 4.89
C ARG A 612 1.88 -23.89 4.65
N VAL A 613 1.92 -25.03 5.34
CA VAL A 613 2.91 -26.12 5.17
C VAL A 613 2.29 -27.50 5.25
#